data_AF-A0A7X2TD98-F1
#
_entry.id   AF-A0A7X2TD98-F1
#
_cell.length_a   1.000
_cell.length_b   1.000
_cell.length_c   1.000
_cell.angle_alpha   90.00
_cell.angle_beta   90.00
_cell.angle_gamma   90.00
#
_symmetry.space_group_name_H-M   'P 1'
#
loop_
_entity.id
_entity.type
_entity.pdbx_description
1 polymer ?
#
loop_
_entity_poly.entity_id
_entity_poly.type
_entity_poly.pdbx_seq_one_letter_code
_entity_poly.pdbx_strand_id
1 'polypeptide(L)'
;MIKRRKHNITISKPRDTVLYIGNEDHTDRITKIGKAISSPIRLQILDLIKSSPLSLQEIADTLHIPLSSTVLHVHKLEDAKLVVTEKQPGIRGTMRVCVSAFNSFTLASLNNTLDSVEKTVSVEMPIGNYFAFNITPFCGMADENGAIGSYDSIYSFYSPQRTRAQLVWFTKGYLEYRFPNIINPLLRLSAISFSMELCSEAAGFSEHYPSDITILINDIEIATYTSPGDFGARRGKITPKTWANGQTQYGLLKTFFARKDGCYIDGHLQNMKTTLNDLNLKDYPYISLKIAIKDDAKHIGGINLFGKTFGDYPQDIIMNIIYE
;
A
#
# COMPACT_ATOMS: atom_id res chain seq x y z
N MET A 1 -27.70 38.93 30.23
CA MET A 1 -26.40 39.29 29.60
C MET A 1 -26.46 38.97 28.11
N ILE A 2 -26.35 39.98 27.24
CA ILE A 2 -26.43 39.80 25.78
C ILE A 2 -25.06 39.26 25.30
N LYS A 3 -24.96 37.94 25.04
CA LYS A 3 -23.79 37.37 24.34
C LYS A 3 -23.90 37.74 22.85
N ARG A 4 -23.01 38.60 22.33
CA ARG A 4 -22.87 38.80 20.87
C ARG A 4 -22.47 37.46 20.23
N ARG A 5 -23.12 37.09 19.11
CA ARG A 5 -22.79 35.89 18.33
C ARG A 5 -21.37 36.01 17.78
N LYS A 6 -20.51 35.05 18.10
CA LYS A 6 -19.19 34.88 17.49
C LYS A 6 -19.40 34.37 16.06
N HIS A 7 -18.68 34.92 15.10
CA HIS A 7 -18.72 34.42 13.73
C HIS A 7 -17.79 33.21 13.60
N ASN A 8 -18.16 32.25 12.75
CA ASN A 8 -17.37 31.06 12.49
C ASN A 8 -16.06 31.43 11.78
N ILE A 9 -14.94 31.01 12.36
CA ILE A 9 -13.61 31.20 11.77
C ILE A 9 -13.38 30.10 10.74
N THR A 10 -13.09 30.49 9.49
CA THR A 10 -12.80 29.53 8.41
C THR A 10 -11.31 29.21 8.40
N ILE A 11 -10.97 27.95 8.61
CA ILE A 11 -9.58 27.46 8.54
C ILE A 11 -9.37 26.84 7.16
N SER A 12 -8.48 27.42 6.35
CA SER A 12 -8.22 27.03 4.95
C SER A 12 -7.20 25.90 4.77
N LYS A 13 -6.59 25.40 5.85
CA LYS A 13 -5.53 24.38 5.82
C LYS A 13 -6.04 22.99 6.22
N PRO A 14 -5.35 21.91 5.79
CA PRO A 14 -5.67 20.56 6.23
C PRO A 14 -5.62 20.48 7.75
N ARG A 15 -6.68 19.94 8.36
CA ARG A 15 -6.80 19.80 9.81
C ARG A 15 -6.23 18.49 10.35
N ASP A 16 -5.99 17.53 9.47
CA ASP A 16 -5.35 16.26 9.79
C ASP A 16 -3.87 16.33 9.40
N THR A 17 -2.98 16.06 10.36
CA THR A 17 -1.52 16.10 10.14
C THR A 17 -0.87 14.81 10.61
N VAL A 18 -0.11 14.17 9.72
CA VAL A 18 0.78 13.05 10.05
C VAL A 18 2.22 13.57 10.09
N LEU A 19 2.93 13.34 11.19
CA LEU A 19 4.36 13.62 11.35
C LEU A 19 5.12 12.33 11.61
N TYR A 20 6.34 12.25 11.08
CA TYR A 20 7.18 11.05 11.12
C TYR A 20 8.41 11.28 11.98
N ILE A 21 8.61 10.41 12.97
CA ILE A 21 9.83 10.38 13.77
C ILE A 21 10.99 9.94 12.86
N GLY A 22 12.04 10.78 12.75
CA GLY A 22 13.20 10.53 11.88
C GLY A 22 13.25 11.35 10.59
N ASN A 23 12.19 12.12 10.26
CA ASN A 23 12.25 13.11 9.18
C ASN A 23 12.78 14.45 9.74
N GLU A 24 13.92 14.94 9.24
CA GLU A 24 14.55 16.18 9.70
C GLU A 24 13.66 17.41 9.51
N ASP A 25 12.93 17.51 8.39
CA ASP A 25 11.99 18.60 8.12
C ASP A 25 10.81 18.61 9.11
N HIS A 26 10.48 17.46 9.70
CA HIS A 26 9.43 17.34 10.70
C HIS A 26 9.93 17.60 12.13
N THR A 27 11.23 17.58 12.38
CA THR A 27 11.80 17.57 13.74
C THR A 27 11.46 18.84 14.51
N ASP A 28 11.57 20.02 13.88
CA ASP A 28 11.17 21.29 14.50
C ASP A 28 9.67 21.31 14.84
N ARG A 29 8.82 20.84 13.91
CA ARG A 29 7.36 20.80 14.10
C ARG A 29 6.95 19.80 15.18
N ILE A 30 7.54 18.61 15.20
CA ILE A 30 7.32 17.58 16.25
C ILE A 30 7.73 18.14 17.61
N THR A 31 8.89 18.78 17.69
CA THR A 31 9.40 19.35 18.95
C THR A 31 8.49 20.45 19.48
N LYS A 32 8.02 21.35 18.62
CA LYS A 32 7.08 22.42 18.98
C LYS A 32 5.74 21.86 19.47
N ILE A 33 5.17 20.89 18.76
CA ILE A 33 3.93 20.23 19.18
C ILE A 33 4.13 19.50 20.52
N GLY A 34 5.19 18.70 20.66
CA GLY A 34 5.52 17.99 21.90
C GLY A 34 5.66 18.93 23.10
N LYS A 35 6.38 20.04 22.94
CA LYS A 35 6.49 21.09 23.97
C LYS A 35 5.14 21.77 24.25
N ALA A 36 4.28 21.95 23.26
CA ALA A 36 2.98 22.58 23.43
C ALA A 36 1.96 21.65 24.13
N ILE A 37 1.96 20.35 23.85
CA ILE A 37 1.01 19.42 24.46
C ILE A 37 1.48 18.84 25.81
N SER A 38 2.74 19.05 26.20
CA SER A 38 3.29 18.58 27.49
C SER A 38 2.77 19.32 28.73
N SER A 39 1.81 20.23 28.59
CA SER A 39 1.22 20.97 29.72
C SER A 39 -0.26 20.63 29.88
N PRO A 40 -0.69 20.18 31.08
CA PRO A 40 -2.09 19.86 31.35
C PRO A 40 -3.04 21.04 31.06
N ILE A 41 -2.65 22.26 31.43
CA ILE A 41 -3.45 23.46 31.18
C ILE A 41 -3.65 23.67 29.66
N ARG A 42 -2.62 23.45 28.84
CA ARG A 42 -2.74 23.60 27.38
C ARG A 42 -3.65 22.51 26.77
N LEU A 43 -3.61 21.29 27.29
CA LEU A 43 -4.55 20.24 26.89
C LEU A 43 -6.00 20.60 27.25
N GLN A 44 -6.23 21.18 28.43
CA GLN A 44 -7.56 21.66 28.83
C GLN A 44 -8.06 22.78 27.91
N ILE A 45 -7.18 23.73 27.53
CA ILE A 45 -7.53 24.78 26.57
C ILE A 45 -7.95 24.17 25.23
N LEU A 46 -7.20 23.19 24.71
CA LEU A 46 -7.53 22.48 23.47
C LEU A 46 -8.88 21.77 23.56
N ASP A 47 -9.17 21.13 24.68
CA ASP A 47 -10.44 20.44 24.91
C ASP A 47 -11.64 21.40 24.91
N LEU A 48 -11.49 22.59 25.52
CA LEU A 48 -12.52 23.62 25.56
C LEU A 48 -12.85 24.18 24.17
N ILE A 49 -11.84 24.37 23.31
CA ILE A 49 -12.00 24.98 21.99
C ILE A 49 -12.25 23.97 20.86
N LYS A 50 -12.29 22.66 21.15
CA LYS A 50 -12.47 21.60 20.14
C LYS A 50 -13.82 21.70 19.41
N SER A 51 -14.86 22.08 20.14
CA SER A 51 -16.25 22.11 19.63
C SER A 51 -16.76 23.52 19.35
N SER A 52 -16.15 24.56 19.94
CA SER A 52 -16.63 25.93 19.76
C SER A 52 -15.54 26.99 19.97
N PRO A 53 -15.57 28.12 19.24
CA PRO A 53 -14.66 29.24 19.46
C PRO A 53 -14.84 29.90 20.83
N LEU A 54 -13.76 30.06 21.59
CA LEU A 54 -13.76 30.74 22.90
C LEU A 54 -12.80 31.91 22.93
N SER A 55 -13.17 32.98 23.64
CA SER A 55 -12.29 34.11 23.90
C SER A 55 -11.30 33.77 25.01
N LEU A 56 -10.17 34.50 25.04
CA LEU A 56 -9.18 34.35 26.12
C LEU A 56 -9.78 34.55 27.52
N GLN A 57 -10.77 35.45 27.66
CA GLN A 57 -11.45 35.68 28.93
C GLN A 57 -12.29 34.47 29.35
N GLU A 58 -13.08 33.91 28.43
CA GLU A 58 -13.90 32.72 28.73
C GLU A 58 -13.02 31.52 29.09
N ILE A 59 -11.88 31.35 28.43
CA ILE A 59 -10.91 30.29 28.77
C ILE A 59 -10.32 30.53 30.17
N ALA A 60 -9.90 31.77 30.48
CA ALA A 60 -9.36 32.13 31.79
C ALA A 60 -10.37 31.88 32.92
N ASP A 61 -11.62 32.29 32.71
CA ASP A 61 -12.71 32.14 33.67
C ASP A 61 -13.06 30.67 33.89
N THR A 62 -13.09 29.86 32.82
CA THR A 62 -13.43 28.43 32.87
C THR A 62 -12.34 27.60 33.54
N LEU A 63 -11.06 27.92 33.30
CA LEU A 63 -9.93 27.20 33.89
C LEU A 63 -9.47 27.80 35.24
N HIS A 64 -10.10 28.89 35.68
CA HIS A 64 -9.74 29.64 36.89
C HIS A 64 -8.25 30.04 36.96
N ILE A 65 -7.69 30.47 35.82
CA ILE A 65 -6.31 30.94 35.73
C ILE A 65 -6.26 32.42 35.33
N PRO A 66 -5.21 33.17 35.71
CA PRO A 66 -5.07 34.56 35.31
C PRO A 66 -5.05 34.73 33.78
N LEU A 67 -5.68 35.80 33.28
CA LEU A 67 -5.74 36.10 31.85
C LEU A 67 -4.34 36.19 31.22
N SER A 68 -3.35 36.74 31.94
CA SER A 68 -1.95 36.80 31.51
C SER A 68 -1.35 35.41 31.28
N SER A 69 -1.64 34.45 32.16
CA SER A 69 -1.23 33.06 32.01
C SER A 69 -1.93 32.40 30.82
N THR A 70 -3.23 32.64 30.65
CA THR A 70 -3.99 32.13 29.50
C THR A 70 -3.39 32.59 28.17
N VAL A 71 -3.03 33.87 28.06
CA VAL A 71 -2.38 34.44 26.86
C VAL A 71 -1.07 33.70 26.55
N LEU A 72 -0.24 33.43 27.57
CA LEU A 72 1.02 32.71 27.39
C LEU A 72 0.80 31.26 26.94
N HIS A 73 -0.19 30.57 27.50
CA HIS A 73 -0.53 29.21 27.11
C HIS A 73 -1.03 29.15 25.66
N VAL A 74 -1.89 30.09 25.26
CA VAL A 74 -2.40 30.18 23.89
C VAL A 74 -1.28 30.51 22.91
N HIS A 75 -0.38 31.43 23.22
CA HIS A 75 0.76 31.74 22.34
C HIS A 75 1.61 30.50 22.03
N LYS A 76 1.90 29.66 23.05
CA LYS A 76 2.64 28.40 22.84
C LYS A 76 1.90 27.40 21.95
N LEU A 77 0.56 27.40 22.01
CA LEU A 77 -0.27 26.57 21.13
C LEU A 77 -0.33 27.13 19.70
N GLU A 78 -0.30 28.46 19.54
CA GLU A 78 -0.18 29.14 18.24
C GLU A 78 1.17 28.87 17.57
N ASP A 79 2.28 28.92 18.34
CA ASP A 79 3.63 28.61 17.85
C ASP A 79 3.74 27.17 17.32
N ALA A 80 3.01 26.24 17.94
CA ALA A 80 2.90 24.85 17.49
C ALA A 80 1.86 24.64 16.37
N LYS A 81 1.18 25.70 15.92
CA LYS A 81 0.11 25.68 14.91
C LYS A 81 -1.08 24.77 15.31
N LEU A 82 -1.32 24.60 16.62
CA LEU A 82 -2.45 23.84 17.15
C LEU A 82 -3.69 24.72 17.36
N VAL A 83 -3.48 26.03 17.54
CA VAL A 83 -4.53 27.03 17.74
C VAL A 83 -4.33 28.18 16.77
N VAL A 84 -5.43 28.71 16.24
CA VAL A 84 -5.47 29.99 15.56
C VAL A 84 -6.26 30.97 16.41
N THR A 85 -5.79 32.21 16.51
CA THR A 85 -6.58 33.29 17.10
C THR A 85 -6.95 34.37 16.09
N GLU A 86 -8.11 34.96 16.29
CA GLU A 86 -8.61 36.08 15.49
C GLU A 86 -9.11 37.20 16.41
N LYS A 87 -8.89 38.45 16.01
CA LYS A 87 -9.42 39.61 16.72
C LYS A 87 -10.86 39.86 16.27
N GLN A 88 -11.81 39.79 17.20
CA GLN A 88 -13.24 40.06 16.96
C GLN A 88 -13.73 41.22 17.84
N PRO A 89 -14.80 41.94 17.46
CA PRO A 89 -15.40 42.97 18.32
C PRO A 89 -16.08 42.34 19.55
N GLY A 90 -15.64 42.72 20.75
CA GLY A 90 -16.19 42.30 22.04
C GLY A 90 -17.12 43.34 22.69
N ILE A 91 -17.58 43.06 23.91
CA ILE A 91 -18.48 43.94 24.69
C ILE A 91 -17.76 45.20 25.20
N ARG A 92 -16.45 45.09 25.51
CA ARG A 92 -15.58 46.20 25.94
C ARG A 92 -14.31 46.24 25.08
N GLY A 93 -14.44 46.66 23.82
CA GLY A 93 -13.32 46.74 22.87
C GLY A 93 -13.15 45.48 22.02
N THR A 94 -11.94 45.17 21.57
CA THR A 94 -11.62 43.98 20.76
C THR A 94 -11.29 42.78 21.65
N MET A 95 -11.78 41.59 21.31
CA MET A 95 -11.45 40.32 21.96
C MET A 95 -10.67 39.40 21.02
N ARG A 96 -9.74 38.60 21.54
CA ARG A 96 -9.11 37.50 20.78
C ARG A 96 -9.90 36.22 21.00
N VAL A 97 -10.35 35.62 19.91
CA VAL A 97 -11.08 34.34 19.88
C VAL A 97 -10.13 33.26 19.41
N CYS A 98 -10.12 32.13 20.11
CA CYS A 98 -9.27 30.97 19.86
C CYS A 98 -10.10 29.85 19.23
N VAL A 99 -9.56 29.21 18.21
CA VAL A 99 -10.16 28.05 17.54
C VAL A 99 -9.09 26.97 17.33
N SER A 100 -9.48 25.70 17.50
CA SER A 100 -8.59 24.57 17.18
C SER A 100 -8.23 24.57 15.70
N ALA A 101 -6.94 24.49 15.39
CA ALA A 101 -6.42 24.46 14.04
C ALA A 101 -6.37 23.05 13.44
N PHE A 102 -6.65 22.01 14.23
CA PHE A 102 -6.49 20.61 13.86
C PHE A 102 -7.68 19.75 14.30
N ASN A 103 -7.85 18.61 13.63
CA ASN A 103 -8.82 17.56 13.94
C ASN A 103 -8.08 16.34 14.50
N SER A 104 -7.07 15.85 13.77
CA SER A 104 -6.21 14.75 14.20
C SER A 104 -4.72 15.07 14.04
N PHE A 105 -3.93 14.57 14.98
CA PHE A 105 -2.49 14.61 14.95
C PHE A 105 -1.97 13.18 15.15
N THR A 106 -1.28 12.65 14.14
CA THR A 106 -0.68 11.32 14.22
C THR A 106 0.84 11.48 14.21
N LEU A 107 1.47 11.10 15.32
CA LEU A 107 2.90 10.92 15.38
C LEU A 107 3.20 9.46 15.05
N ALA A 108 3.73 9.21 13.87
CA ALA A 108 4.14 7.89 13.45
C ALA A 108 5.63 7.69 13.74
N SER A 109 5.93 6.76 14.65
CA SER A 109 7.18 6.01 14.56
C SER A 109 6.96 4.98 13.45
N LEU A 110 7.87 4.86 12.49
CA LEU A 110 7.82 3.82 11.46
C LEU A 110 8.10 2.43 12.07
N ASN A 111 7.29 1.99 13.02
CA ASN A 111 7.42 0.70 13.72
C ASN A 111 6.04 0.06 13.91
N ASN A 112 5.40 -0.40 12.82
CA ASN A 112 4.49 -1.53 12.92
C ASN A 112 5.11 -2.64 12.08
N THR A 113 5.64 -3.64 12.79
CA THR A 113 6.49 -4.78 12.36
C THR A 113 7.93 -4.44 11.99
N LEU A 114 8.71 -3.99 13.00
CA LEU A 114 10.16 -4.15 12.98
C LEU A 114 10.51 -5.46 13.69
N ASP A 115 10.63 -6.54 12.93
CA ASP A 115 11.62 -7.54 13.30
C ASP A 115 12.99 -6.93 13.05
N SER A 116 13.84 -7.05 14.05
CA SER A 116 15.14 -6.38 14.22
C SER A 116 16.24 -6.88 13.25
N VAL A 117 15.87 -7.35 12.05
CA VAL A 117 16.76 -7.94 11.04
C VAL A 117 16.47 -7.45 9.61
N GLU A 118 15.27 -6.95 9.30
CA GLU A 118 14.90 -6.77 7.89
C GLU A 118 14.90 -5.32 7.43
N LYS A 119 15.85 -4.99 6.56
CA LYS A 119 15.81 -3.83 5.65
C LYS A 119 14.71 -3.99 4.59
N THR A 120 13.63 -4.71 4.86
CA THR A 120 12.65 -5.15 3.87
C THR A 120 11.26 -4.71 4.29
N VAL A 121 10.48 -4.18 3.35
CA VAL A 121 9.07 -3.87 3.50
C VAL A 121 8.28 -4.71 2.52
N SER A 122 7.28 -5.45 3.01
CA SER A 122 6.53 -6.41 2.21
C SER A 122 5.07 -6.00 2.02
N VAL A 123 4.52 -6.24 0.84
CA VAL A 123 3.09 -6.05 0.51
C VAL A 123 2.59 -7.27 -0.22
N GLU A 124 1.51 -7.87 0.27
CA GLU A 124 0.84 -8.99 -0.39
C GLU A 124 -0.35 -8.47 -1.23
N MET A 125 -0.46 -8.93 -2.49
CA MET A 125 -1.51 -8.59 -3.43
C MET A 125 -2.27 -9.84 -3.86
N PRO A 126 -3.58 -9.95 -3.55
CA PRO A 126 -4.41 -11.06 -4.00
C PRO A 126 -4.38 -11.22 -5.52
N ILE A 127 -4.26 -12.47 -5.99
CA ILE A 127 -4.12 -12.75 -7.43
C ILE A 127 -5.33 -12.30 -8.26
N GLY A 128 -6.50 -12.21 -7.63
CA GLY A 128 -7.74 -11.71 -8.24
C GLY A 128 -7.83 -10.19 -8.39
N ASN A 129 -6.95 -9.45 -7.70
CA ASN A 129 -6.94 -7.98 -7.65
C ASN A 129 -6.05 -7.35 -8.74
N TYR A 130 -6.06 -7.91 -9.95
CA TYR A 130 -5.43 -7.24 -11.10
C TYR A 130 -6.13 -5.90 -11.40
N PHE A 131 -5.34 -4.93 -11.80
CA PHE A 131 -5.76 -3.60 -12.21
C PHE A 131 -6.21 -3.59 -13.68
N ALA A 132 -5.41 -4.18 -14.57
CA ALA A 132 -5.68 -4.26 -16.00
C ALA A 132 -5.30 -5.63 -16.53
N PHE A 133 -5.92 -6.04 -17.62
CA PHE A 133 -5.60 -7.29 -18.30
C PHE A 133 -5.89 -7.19 -19.79
N ASN A 134 -5.18 -7.98 -20.57
CA ASN A 134 -5.51 -8.28 -21.95
C ASN A 134 -5.10 -9.73 -22.19
N ILE A 135 -6.06 -10.64 -22.29
CA ILE A 135 -5.80 -12.08 -22.32
C ILE A 135 -6.61 -12.75 -23.43
N THR A 136 -6.15 -13.92 -23.88
CA THR A 136 -6.91 -14.78 -24.80
C THR A 136 -7.28 -16.11 -24.14
N PRO A 137 -8.42 -16.72 -24.52
CA PRO A 137 -8.72 -18.10 -24.17
C PRO A 137 -7.62 -19.07 -24.65
N PHE A 138 -7.44 -20.23 -24.03
CA PHE A 138 -8.15 -20.75 -22.86
C PHE A 138 -7.86 -19.93 -21.60
N CYS A 139 -8.86 -19.65 -20.77
CA CYS A 139 -8.71 -18.75 -19.61
C CYS A 139 -9.79 -18.94 -18.55
N GLY A 140 -9.49 -18.61 -17.30
CA GLY A 140 -10.47 -18.62 -16.24
C GLY A 140 -9.89 -18.34 -14.86
N MET A 141 -10.75 -18.50 -13.85
CA MET A 141 -10.41 -18.32 -12.45
C MET A 141 -11.17 -19.32 -11.59
N ALA A 142 -10.63 -19.65 -10.42
CA ALA A 142 -11.31 -20.46 -9.41
C ALA A 142 -11.04 -19.93 -8.00
N ASP A 143 -11.99 -20.17 -7.09
CA ASP A 143 -11.82 -20.01 -5.65
C ASP A 143 -11.95 -21.38 -4.94
N GLU A 144 -12.02 -21.35 -3.61
CA GLU A 144 -12.16 -22.53 -2.76
C GLU A 144 -13.42 -23.37 -3.03
N ASN A 145 -14.41 -22.81 -3.71
CA ASN A 145 -15.67 -23.48 -4.05
C ASN A 145 -15.71 -23.98 -5.50
N GLY A 146 -14.67 -23.73 -6.29
CA GLY A 146 -14.58 -24.12 -7.69
C GLY A 146 -14.44 -22.93 -8.64
N ALA A 147 -14.82 -23.14 -9.90
CA ALA A 147 -14.67 -22.13 -10.95
C ALA A 147 -15.51 -20.87 -10.69
N ILE A 148 -14.91 -19.71 -10.92
CA ILE A 148 -15.58 -18.42 -10.91
C ILE A 148 -16.01 -18.09 -12.35
N GLY A 149 -17.32 -17.98 -12.55
CA GLY A 149 -17.88 -17.66 -13.86
C GLY A 149 -17.79 -18.84 -14.83
N SER A 150 -17.74 -18.54 -16.13
CA SER A 150 -17.63 -19.55 -17.19
C SER A 150 -16.17 -19.76 -17.57
N TYR A 151 -15.80 -21.02 -17.80
CA TYR A 151 -14.52 -21.39 -18.42
C TYR A 151 -14.38 -20.72 -19.79
N ASP A 152 -13.15 -20.35 -20.12
CA ASP A 152 -12.72 -19.79 -21.42
C ASP A 152 -13.44 -18.51 -21.84
N SER A 153 -13.96 -17.80 -20.84
CA SER A 153 -14.68 -16.56 -21.03
C SER A 153 -13.92 -15.39 -20.42
N ILE A 154 -13.48 -14.48 -21.29
CA ILE A 154 -12.87 -13.20 -20.87
C ILE A 154 -13.85 -12.40 -20.00
N TYR A 155 -15.17 -12.55 -20.19
CA TYR A 155 -16.17 -11.87 -19.38
C TYR A 155 -16.10 -12.23 -17.89
N SER A 156 -15.63 -13.44 -17.55
CA SER A 156 -15.43 -13.86 -16.16
C SER A 156 -14.43 -12.96 -15.43
N PHE A 157 -13.46 -12.36 -16.14
CA PHE A 157 -12.45 -11.46 -15.58
C PHE A 157 -13.00 -10.06 -15.20
N TYR A 158 -14.22 -9.73 -15.62
CA TYR A 158 -14.93 -8.55 -15.13
C TYR A 158 -15.84 -8.85 -13.93
N SER A 159 -16.01 -10.11 -13.54
CA SER A 159 -16.88 -10.50 -12.43
C SER A 159 -16.40 -9.89 -11.11
N PRO A 160 -17.29 -9.33 -10.27
CA PRO A 160 -16.94 -8.90 -8.91
C PRO A 160 -16.36 -10.03 -8.05
N GLN A 161 -16.72 -11.29 -8.37
CA GLN A 161 -16.22 -12.47 -7.66
C GLN A 161 -14.73 -12.74 -7.92
N ARG A 162 -14.11 -12.08 -8.92
CA ARG A 162 -12.67 -12.18 -9.21
C ARG A 162 -11.80 -11.91 -7.98
N THR A 163 -12.27 -11.06 -7.06
CA THR A 163 -11.56 -10.72 -5.82
C THR A 163 -11.33 -11.90 -4.89
N ARG A 164 -12.08 -13.00 -5.08
CA ARG A 164 -11.93 -14.26 -4.34
C ARG A 164 -11.06 -15.28 -5.06
N ALA A 165 -10.58 -14.99 -6.27
CA ALA A 165 -9.80 -15.94 -7.05
C ALA A 165 -8.55 -16.37 -6.28
N GLN A 166 -8.30 -17.67 -6.30
CA GLN A 166 -7.16 -18.38 -5.71
C GLN A 166 -6.41 -19.22 -6.76
N LEU A 167 -7.01 -19.38 -7.94
CA LEU A 167 -6.33 -19.80 -9.15
C LEU A 167 -6.77 -18.88 -10.29
N VAL A 168 -5.85 -18.39 -11.10
CA VAL A 168 -6.12 -17.61 -12.32
C VAL A 168 -5.28 -18.17 -13.45
N TRP A 169 -5.87 -18.38 -14.63
CA TRP A 169 -5.16 -18.94 -15.77
C TRP A 169 -5.55 -18.30 -17.10
N PHE A 170 -4.58 -18.27 -18.04
CA PHE A 170 -4.80 -17.83 -19.41
C PHE A 170 -3.68 -18.32 -20.36
N THR A 171 -3.99 -18.46 -21.65
CA THR A 171 -3.02 -18.95 -22.66
C THR A 171 -2.07 -17.86 -23.16
N LYS A 172 -2.56 -16.65 -23.48
CA LYS A 172 -1.73 -15.51 -23.94
C LYS A 172 -2.17 -14.19 -23.33
N GLY A 173 -1.27 -13.21 -23.36
CA GLY A 173 -1.56 -11.85 -22.93
C GLY A 173 -0.96 -11.53 -21.57
N TYR A 174 -1.61 -10.69 -20.76
CA TYR A 174 -1.08 -10.27 -19.46
C TYR A 174 -2.14 -9.97 -18.40
N LEU A 175 -1.70 -10.05 -17.15
CA LEU A 175 -2.33 -9.44 -15.98
C LEU A 175 -1.39 -8.37 -15.40
N GLU A 176 -1.92 -7.19 -15.12
CA GLU A 176 -1.21 -6.08 -14.47
C GLU A 176 -1.74 -5.89 -13.04
N TYR A 177 -0.83 -5.87 -12.06
CA TYR A 177 -1.09 -5.60 -10.66
C TYR A 177 -0.44 -4.27 -10.28
N ARG A 178 -1.14 -3.45 -9.50
CA ARG A 178 -0.61 -2.16 -9.02
C ARG A 178 -0.47 -2.19 -7.51
N PHE A 179 0.78 -2.28 -7.06
CA PHE A 179 1.13 -2.21 -5.65
C PHE A 179 1.23 -0.74 -5.22
N PRO A 180 0.87 -0.40 -3.97
CA PRO A 180 1.10 0.94 -3.46
C PRO A 180 2.61 1.23 -3.44
N ASN A 181 3.01 2.40 -3.93
CA ASN A 181 4.40 2.82 -3.86
C ASN A 181 4.70 3.35 -2.46
N ILE A 182 5.13 2.46 -1.57
CA ILE A 182 5.51 2.76 -0.18
C ILE A 182 7.02 2.87 0.01
N ILE A 183 7.77 3.11 -1.08
CA ILE A 183 9.22 3.30 -1.02
C ILE A 183 9.53 4.52 -0.16
N ASN A 184 10.41 4.33 0.83
CA ASN A 184 10.87 5.41 1.68
C ASN A 184 11.94 6.22 0.95
N PRO A 185 11.70 7.52 0.64
CA PRO A 185 12.66 8.34 -0.09
C PRO A 185 13.94 8.64 0.70
N LEU A 186 13.93 8.46 2.03
CA LEU A 186 15.08 8.68 2.90
C LEU A 186 16.03 7.48 2.97
N LEU A 187 15.56 6.28 2.58
CA LEU A 187 16.35 5.06 2.60
C LEU A 187 16.86 4.72 1.21
N ARG A 188 18.09 4.23 1.13
CA ARG A 188 18.67 3.80 -0.15
C ARG A 188 18.12 2.43 -0.49
N LEU A 189 17.36 2.36 -1.59
CA LEU A 189 16.85 1.09 -2.11
C LEU A 189 18.02 0.22 -2.60
N SER A 190 18.02 -1.04 -2.18
CA SER A 190 18.98 -2.08 -2.55
C SER A 190 18.39 -2.99 -3.63
N ALA A 191 17.13 -3.41 -3.46
CA ALA A 191 16.43 -4.28 -4.38
C ALA A 191 14.90 -4.13 -4.28
N ILE A 192 14.20 -4.57 -5.31
CA ILE A 192 12.77 -4.88 -5.27
C ILE A 192 12.60 -6.33 -5.73
N SER A 193 11.67 -7.07 -5.13
CA SER A 193 11.35 -8.42 -5.57
C SER A 193 9.86 -8.73 -5.56
N PHE A 194 9.47 -9.70 -6.39
CA PHE A 194 8.12 -10.25 -6.45
C PHE A 194 8.19 -11.76 -6.34
N SER A 195 7.48 -12.32 -5.37
CA SER A 195 7.37 -13.76 -5.11
C SER A 195 5.94 -14.21 -5.41
N MET A 196 5.80 -15.29 -6.17
CA MET A 196 4.50 -15.87 -6.52
C MET A 196 4.64 -17.33 -6.92
N GLU A 197 3.61 -18.14 -6.67
CA GLU A 197 3.52 -19.51 -7.17
C GLU A 197 2.90 -19.51 -8.57
N LEU A 198 3.58 -20.11 -9.54
CA LEU A 198 3.11 -20.19 -10.93
C LEU A 198 3.59 -21.45 -11.66
N CYS A 199 2.89 -21.83 -12.73
CA CYS A 199 3.32 -22.86 -13.69
C CYS A 199 2.67 -22.63 -15.06
N SER A 200 2.92 -23.53 -16.02
CA SER A 200 2.28 -23.49 -17.34
C SER A 200 0.81 -23.87 -17.24
N GLU A 201 0.04 -23.65 -18.30
CA GLU A 201 -1.37 -24.02 -18.42
C GLU A 201 -1.58 -24.94 -19.62
N ALA A 202 -2.05 -26.16 -19.36
CA ALA A 202 -2.41 -27.15 -20.35
C ALA A 202 -3.84 -27.64 -20.10
N ALA A 203 -4.48 -28.18 -21.14
CA ALA A 203 -5.78 -28.84 -20.97
C ALA A 203 -5.65 -30.02 -19.97
N GLY A 204 -6.25 -29.86 -18.79
CA GLY A 204 -6.05 -30.78 -17.66
C GLY A 204 -4.75 -30.47 -16.92
N PHE A 205 -3.69 -31.24 -17.21
CA PHE A 205 -2.31 -30.92 -16.83
C PHE A 205 -1.34 -31.67 -17.74
N SER A 206 -0.10 -31.18 -17.85
CA SER A 206 0.98 -31.87 -18.54
C SER A 206 2.32 -31.45 -17.96
N GLU A 207 3.03 -32.37 -17.30
CA GLU A 207 4.32 -32.09 -16.67
C GLU A 207 5.40 -31.63 -17.65
N HIS A 208 5.19 -31.88 -18.95
CA HIS A 208 6.04 -31.43 -20.04
C HIS A 208 5.23 -30.53 -20.98
N TYR A 209 5.12 -29.25 -20.61
CA TYR A 209 4.37 -28.24 -21.35
C TYR A 209 5.01 -26.87 -21.12
N PRO A 210 6.12 -26.57 -21.80
CA PRO A 210 6.90 -25.39 -21.47
C PRO A 210 6.14 -24.09 -21.78
N SER A 211 6.35 -23.07 -20.95
CA SER A 211 5.77 -21.74 -21.16
C SER A 211 6.73 -20.64 -20.72
N ASP A 212 6.98 -19.67 -21.61
CA ASP A 212 7.83 -18.52 -21.35
C ASP A 212 7.02 -17.38 -20.71
N ILE A 213 7.11 -17.26 -19.38
CA ILE A 213 6.41 -16.27 -18.57
C ILE A 213 7.32 -15.07 -18.35
N THR A 214 6.95 -13.92 -18.92
CA THR A 214 7.72 -12.68 -18.86
C THR A 214 7.18 -11.75 -17.78
N ILE A 215 8.09 -11.22 -16.96
CA ILE A 215 7.79 -10.28 -15.89
C ILE A 215 8.28 -8.89 -16.27
N LEU A 216 7.41 -7.89 -16.10
CA LEU A 216 7.73 -6.49 -16.26
C LEU A 216 7.41 -5.72 -14.97
N ILE A 217 8.27 -4.77 -14.62
CA ILE A 217 8.02 -3.79 -13.56
C ILE A 217 7.95 -2.41 -14.19
N ASN A 218 6.86 -1.67 -13.97
CA ASN A 218 6.63 -0.36 -14.59
C ASN A 218 6.85 -0.38 -16.12
N ASP A 219 6.29 -1.38 -16.78
CA ASP A 219 6.42 -1.63 -18.23
C ASP A 219 7.85 -1.94 -18.73
N ILE A 220 8.79 -2.19 -17.82
CA ILE A 220 10.17 -2.56 -18.16
C ILE A 220 10.36 -4.05 -17.90
N GLU A 221 10.76 -4.78 -18.95
CA GLU A 221 11.02 -6.22 -18.90
C GLU A 221 12.25 -6.52 -18.02
N ILE A 222 12.04 -7.32 -16.97
CA ILE A 222 13.11 -7.69 -16.02
C ILE A 222 13.65 -9.09 -16.28
N ALA A 223 12.78 -10.05 -16.59
CA ALA A 223 13.15 -11.45 -16.78
C ALA A 223 12.03 -12.25 -17.45
N THR A 224 12.41 -13.36 -18.09
CA THR A 224 11.47 -14.38 -18.59
C THR A 224 11.81 -15.72 -17.94
N TYR A 225 10.83 -16.32 -17.29
CA TYR A 225 10.90 -17.65 -16.70
C TYR A 225 10.26 -18.67 -17.64
N THR A 226 11.03 -19.66 -18.10
CA THR A 226 10.47 -20.82 -18.81
C THR A 226 10.01 -21.87 -17.79
N SER A 227 8.70 -21.89 -17.51
CA SER A 227 8.08 -22.98 -16.75
C SER A 227 8.21 -24.29 -17.53
N PRO A 228 8.55 -25.43 -16.89
CA PRO A 228 8.75 -26.69 -17.60
C PRO A 228 7.42 -27.40 -17.94
N GLY A 229 6.34 -27.09 -17.21
CA GLY A 229 5.06 -27.78 -17.37
C GLY A 229 3.94 -27.26 -16.48
N ASP A 230 2.80 -27.93 -16.61
CA ASP A 230 1.60 -27.78 -15.80
C ASP A 230 1.48 -28.99 -14.86
N PHE A 231 1.39 -28.73 -13.55
CA PHE A 231 1.52 -29.78 -12.54
C PHE A 231 0.19 -30.15 -11.90
N GLY A 232 -0.28 -31.36 -12.21
CA GLY A 232 -1.50 -31.96 -11.64
C GLY A 232 -1.36 -33.42 -11.19
N ALA A 233 -0.15 -34.01 -11.30
CA ALA A 233 0.10 -35.44 -11.01
C ALA A 233 -0.12 -35.82 -9.54
N ARG A 234 0.01 -34.85 -8.64
CA ARG A 234 -0.37 -34.95 -7.22
C ARG A 234 -1.25 -33.77 -6.86
N ARG A 235 -2.01 -33.89 -5.76
CA ARG A 235 -2.69 -32.72 -5.19
C ARG A 235 -1.70 -31.72 -4.62
N GLY A 236 -2.02 -30.44 -4.78
CA GLY A 236 -1.33 -29.35 -4.11
C GLY A 236 -1.61 -29.41 -2.62
N LYS A 237 -0.65 -28.96 -1.80
CA LYS A 237 -0.72 -29.07 -0.33
C LYS A 237 -1.94 -28.37 0.26
N ILE A 238 -2.32 -27.23 -0.33
CA ILE A 238 -3.43 -26.38 0.14
C ILE A 238 -4.56 -26.27 -0.88
N THR A 239 -4.48 -27.03 -1.97
CA THR A 239 -5.52 -27.01 -3.01
C THR A 239 -6.86 -27.51 -2.45
N PRO A 240 -7.96 -26.75 -2.65
CA PRO A 240 -9.29 -27.09 -2.15
C PRO A 240 -9.76 -28.47 -2.63
N LYS A 241 -10.47 -29.19 -1.76
CA LYS A 241 -11.02 -30.54 -2.08
C LYS A 241 -12.08 -30.51 -3.17
N THR A 242 -12.76 -29.37 -3.33
CA THR A 242 -13.75 -29.08 -4.36
C THR A 242 -13.16 -29.06 -5.77
N TRP A 243 -11.86 -28.75 -5.89
CA TRP A 243 -11.16 -28.80 -7.17
C TRP A 243 -10.95 -30.24 -7.62
N ALA A 244 -11.21 -30.55 -8.88
CA ALA A 244 -11.14 -31.92 -9.37
C ALA A 244 -9.68 -32.40 -9.50
N ASN A 245 -9.47 -33.71 -9.31
CA ASN A 245 -8.22 -34.34 -9.74
C ASN A 245 -8.13 -34.35 -11.28
N GLY A 246 -6.91 -34.35 -11.83
CA GLY A 246 -6.69 -34.31 -13.28
C GLY A 246 -6.73 -32.91 -13.90
N GLN A 247 -6.85 -31.88 -13.06
CA GLN A 247 -6.57 -30.48 -13.41
C GLN A 247 -5.27 -30.03 -12.74
N THR A 248 -4.71 -28.89 -13.14
CA THR A 248 -3.63 -28.21 -12.44
C THR A 248 -3.88 -28.15 -10.93
N GLN A 249 -2.86 -28.52 -10.15
CA GLN A 249 -2.93 -28.61 -8.69
C GLN A 249 -1.90 -27.74 -7.98
N TYR A 250 -0.74 -27.46 -8.57
CA TYR A 250 0.30 -26.66 -7.93
C TYR A 250 1.23 -26.02 -8.95
N GLY A 251 2.00 -25.04 -8.50
CA GLY A 251 3.05 -24.38 -9.26
C GLY A 251 4.41 -24.51 -8.60
N LEU A 252 5.36 -23.74 -9.12
CA LEU A 252 6.65 -23.53 -8.52
C LEU A 252 6.69 -22.12 -7.95
N LEU A 253 7.16 -21.99 -6.71
CA LEU A 253 7.43 -20.68 -6.15
C LEU A 253 8.61 -20.05 -6.88
N LYS A 254 8.39 -18.85 -7.42
CA LYS A 254 9.42 -18.09 -8.13
C LYS A 254 9.56 -16.71 -7.52
N THR A 255 10.80 -16.28 -7.31
CA THR A 255 11.11 -14.93 -6.85
C THR A 255 11.90 -14.18 -7.93
N PHE A 256 11.31 -13.11 -8.43
CA PHE A 256 11.91 -12.21 -9.41
C PHE A 256 12.51 -11.02 -8.66
N PHE A 257 13.80 -10.76 -8.84
CA PHE A 257 14.50 -9.63 -8.23
C PHE A 257 14.95 -8.63 -9.29
N ALA A 258 14.87 -7.35 -8.98
CA ALA A 258 15.64 -6.30 -9.64
C ALA A 258 16.55 -5.62 -8.60
N ARG A 259 17.84 -5.58 -8.92
CA ARG A 259 18.92 -5.05 -8.08
C ARG A 259 19.73 -4.03 -8.89
N LYS A 260 20.73 -3.42 -8.25
CA LYS A 260 21.65 -2.48 -8.91
C LYS A 260 22.57 -3.15 -9.93
N ASP A 261 22.80 -4.45 -9.78
CA ASP A 261 23.69 -5.27 -10.61
C ASP A 261 22.96 -6.13 -11.65
N GLY A 262 21.62 -6.12 -11.66
CA GLY A 262 20.82 -6.80 -12.66
C GLY A 262 19.50 -7.34 -12.12
N CYS A 263 18.85 -8.16 -12.94
CA CYS A 263 17.60 -8.84 -12.62
C CYS A 263 17.81 -10.36 -12.55
N TYR A 264 17.15 -11.01 -11.58
CA TYR A 264 17.39 -12.40 -11.20
C TYR A 264 16.07 -13.16 -11.01
N ILE A 265 16.10 -14.47 -11.26
CA ILE A 265 15.05 -15.41 -10.85
C ILE A 265 15.69 -16.39 -9.86
N ASP A 266 15.13 -16.50 -8.66
CA ASP A 266 15.62 -17.40 -7.60
C ASP A 266 17.14 -17.29 -7.34
N GLY A 267 17.68 -16.08 -7.45
CA GLY A 267 19.11 -15.79 -7.27
C GLY A 267 19.99 -16.02 -8.52
N HIS A 268 19.43 -16.56 -9.60
CA HIS A 268 20.13 -16.72 -10.88
C HIS A 268 19.93 -15.51 -11.79
N LEU A 269 21.03 -14.91 -12.21
CA LEU A 269 21.04 -13.73 -13.08
C LEU A 269 20.39 -14.02 -14.44
N GLN A 270 19.44 -13.18 -14.84
CA GLN A 270 18.69 -13.30 -16.10
C GLN A 270 19.01 -12.14 -17.05
N ASN A 271 19.12 -10.93 -16.52
CA ASN A 271 19.33 -9.74 -17.33
C ASN A 271 20.26 -8.77 -16.58
N MET A 272 21.42 -8.47 -17.15
CA MET A 272 22.37 -7.49 -16.60
C MET A 272 22.13 -6.06 -17.09
N LYS A 273 21.38 -5.88 -18.19
CA LYS A 273 21.18 -4.56 -18.81
C LYS A 273 20.14 -3.74 -18.07
N THR A 274 19.09 -4.40 -17.59
CA THR A 274 18.03 -3.77 -16.79
C THR A 274 18.39 -3.86 -15.31
N THR A 275 18.38 -2.72 -14.64
CA THR A 275 18.68 -2.59 -13.22
C THR A 275 17.54 -1.89 -12.49
N LEU A 276 17.63 -1.86 -11.17
CA LEU A 276 16.70 -1.16 -10.29
C LEU A 276 16.52 0.34 -10.66
N ASN A 277 17.55 0.98 -11.20
CA ASN A 277 17.50 2.40 -11.54
C ASN A 277 16.68 2.68 -12.81
N ASP A 278 16.54 1.68 -13.69
CA ASP A 278 15.81 1.82 -14.94
C ASP A 278 14.29 1.76 -14.69
N LEU A 279 13.86 1.12 -13.59
CA LEU A 279 12.46 0.81 -13.29
C LEU A 279 11.54 2.01 -13.00
N ASN A 280 12.04 3.25 -13.05
CA ASN A 280 11.24 4.45 -12.88
C ASN A 280 10.33 4.43 -11.62
N LEU A 281 10.83 3.85 -10.53
CA LEU A 281 10.06 3.58 -9.31
C LEU A 281 9.57 4.85 -8.60
N LYS A 282 10.00 6.04 -9.01
CA LYS A 282 9.62 7.34 -8.42
C LYS A 282 8.57 8.07 -9.25
N ASP A 283 8.27 7.60 -10.46
CA ASP A 283 7.46 8.35 -11.43
C ASP A 283 5.96 8.23 -11.14
N TYR A 284 5.55 7.18 -10.43
CA TYR A 284 4.15 6.87 -10.16
C TYR A 284 3.89 6.60 -8.67
N PRO A 285 2.68 6.88 -8.17
CA PRO A 285 2.26 6.54 -6.80
C PRO A 285 2.01 5.04 -6.59
N TYR A 286 2.27 4.22 -7.62
CA TYR A 286 2.15 2.77 -7.60
C TYR A 286 3.38 2.13 -8.26
N ILE A 287 3.58 0.84 -7.98
CA ILE A 287 4.53 -0.01 -8.69
C ILE A 287 3.71 -1.03 -9.47
N SER A 288 3.85 -1.00 -10.80
CA SER A 288 3.15 -1.93 -11.69
C SER A 288 3.97 -3.21 -11.83
N LEU A 289 3.34 -4.35 -11.58
CA LEU A 289 3.85 -5.68 -11.91
C LEU A 289 2.98 -6.24 -13.03
N LYS A 290 3.58 -6.55 -14.18
CA LYS A 290 2.90 -7.21 -15.29
C LYS A 290 3.46 -8.61 -15.49
N ILE A 291 2.57 -9.59 -15.49
CA ILE A 291 2.88 -11.00 -15.74
C ILE A 291 2.30 -11.34 -17.11
N ALA A 292 3.15 -11.72 -18.06
CA ALA A 292 2.77 -11.83 -19.46
C ALA A 292 3.26 -13.10 -20.14
N ILE A 293 2.44 -13.63 -21.03
CA ILE A 293 2.84 -14.57 -22.09
C ILE A 293 2.85 -13.75 -23.38
N LYS A 294 4.04 -13.47 -23.91
CA LYS A 294 4.23 -12.64 -25.11
C LYS A 294 3.79 -13.39 -26.37
N ASP A 295 3.30 -12.66 -27.36
CA ASP A 295 2.89 -13.24 -28.65
C ASP A 295 4.06 -13.85 -29.43
N ASP A 296 5.27 -13.31 -29.23
CA ASP A 296 6.52 -13.73 -29.84
C ASP A 296 7.37 -14.66 -28.94
N ALA A 297 6.80 -15.14 -27.83
CA ALA A 297 7.46 -16.10 -26.96
C ALA A 297 7.77 -17.41 -27.70
N LYS A 298 8.90 -18.04 -27.38
CA LYS A 298 9.30 -19.30 -28.00
C LYS A 298 8.38 -20.44 -27.57
N HIS A 299 7.99 -20.47 -26.29
CA HIS A 299 7.04 -21.43 -25.74
C HIS A 299 5.80 -20.69 -25.24
N ILE A 300 4.67 -20.89 -25.92
CA ILE A 300 3.37 -20.31 -25.55
C ILE A 300 2.53 -21.40 -24.90
N GLY A 301 2.85 -21.71 -23.64
CA GLY A 301 2.17 -22.75 -22.87
C GLY A 301 1.25 -22.21 -21.78
N GLY A 302 0.78 -20.96 -21.90
CA GLY A 302 -0.09 -20.32 -20.91
C GLY A 302 0.53 -20.16 -19.52
N ILE A 303 -0.29 -19.74 -18.56
CA ILE A 303 0.11 -19.60 -17.17
C ILE A 303 -1.03 -19.94 -16.23
N ASN A 304 -0.70 -20.63 -15.14
CA ASN A 304 -1.48 -20.73 -13.93
C ASN A 304 -0.79 -19.90 -12.83
N LEU A 305 -1.55 -19.04 -12.17
CA LEU A 305 -1.12 -18.24 -11.01
C LEU A 305 -1.94 -18.66 -9.78
N PHE A 306 -1.25 -18.98 -8.69
CA PHE A 306 -1.85 -19.52 -7.47
C PHE A 306 -1.86 -18.48 -6.35
N GLY A 307 -2.96 -18.46 -5.60
CA GLY A 307 -3.17 -17.61 -4.44
C GLY A 307 -3.04 -18.38 -3.14
N LYS A 308 -3.16 -17.68 -2.02
CA LYS A 308 -2.82 -18.20 -0.69
C LYS A 308 -3.60 -19.42 -0.19
N THR A 309 -4.70 -19.81 -0.83
CA THR A 309 -5.46 -21.02 -0.52
C THR A 309 -5.53 -22.02 -1.67
N PHE A 310 -4.59 -21.95 -2.62
CA PHE A 310 -4.45 -22.89 -3.74
C PHE A 310 -2.98 -23.25 -3.97
N GLY A 311 -2.71 -24.39 -4.59
CA GLY A 311 -1.34 -24.79 -4.86
C GLY A 311 -0.61 -25.40 -3.66
N ASP A 312 0.64 -25.01 -3.51
CA ASP A 312 1.60 -25.54 -2.54
C ASP A 312 2.09 -24.50 -1.52
N TYR A 313 1.93 -23.21 -1.81
CA TYR A 313 2.45 -22.11 -1.01
C TYR A 313 1.33 -21.18 -0.57
N PRO A 314 1.12 -20.97 0.75
CA PRO A 314 0.02 -20.16 1.25
C PRO A 314 0.33 -18.65 1.18
N GLN A 315 0.59 -18.13 -0.02
CA GLN A 315 0.79 -16.71 -0.32
C GLN A 315 0.11 -16.32 -1.63
N ASP A 316 -0.35 -15.07 -1.73
CA ASP A 316 -0.64 -14.45 -3.01
C ASP A 316 0.66 -13.88 -3.64
N ILE A 317 0.59 -12.76 -4.38
CA ILE A 317 1.80 -12.11 -4.91
C ILE A 317 2.43 -11.24 -3.82
N ILE A 318 3.64 -11.57 -3.38
CA ILE A 318 4.37 -10.77 -2.40
C ILE A 318 5.37 -9.87 -3.10
N MET A 319 5.22 -8.56 -2.95
CA MET A 319 6.23 -7.57 -3.28
C MET A 319 7.10 -7.28 -2.05
N ASN A 320 8.42 -7.31 -2.21
CA ASN A 320 9.38 -6.88 -1.20
C ASN A 320 10.19 -5.69 -1.69
N ILE A 321 10.28 -4.66 -0.88
CA ILE A 321 11.11 -3.46 -1.08
C ILE A 321 12.26 -3.54 -0.09
N ILE A 322 13.48 -3.73 -0.58
CA ILE A 322 14.67 -4.02 0.23
C ILE A 322 15.61 -2.82 0.19
N TYR A 323 16.01 -2.31 1.35
CA TYR A 323 16.91 -1.18 1.56
C TYR A 323 18.33 -1.64 1.92
N GLU A 324 19.28 -0.71 1.83
CA GLU A 324 20.70 -0.92 2.15
C GLU A 324 21.04 -0.97 3.63
#